data_AF-A0A819J1H3-F1
#
_entry.id   AF-A0A819J1H3-F1
#
_cell.length_a   1.000
_cell.length_b   1.000
_cell.length_c   1.000
_cell.angle_alpha   90.00
_cell.angle_beta   90.00
_cell.angle_gamma   90.00
#
_symmetry.space_group_name_H-M   'P 1'
#
loop_
_entity.id
_entity.type
_entity.pdbx_description
1 polymer ?
#
loop_
_entity_poly.entity_id
_entity_poly.type
_entity_poly.pdbx_seq_one_letter_code
_entity_poly.pdbx_strand_id
1 'polypeptide(L)'
;MNMFFVNNIVPDSLSNLQELHTLSMTNTPIRKMTDELGSLRKLQSLTLDKCSLSHLPNLSELTNLTTVTLPNNQLSKLEGLTKLYSLQL
;
A
#
# COMPACT_ATOMS: atom_id res chain seq x y z
N MET A 1 8.25 -11.76 -8.25
CA MET A 1 6.96 -12.38 -8.61
C MET A 1 6.14 -11.34 -9.33
N ASN A 2 5.91 -11.49 -10.65
CA ASN A 2 5.06 -10.56 -11.39
C ASN A 2 3.61 -10.91 -11.05
N MET A 3 3.02 -10.17 -10.12
CA MET A 3 1.60 -10.31 -9.79
C MET A 3 0.80 -9.60 -10.88
N PHE A 4 0.14 -10.38 -11.74
CA PHE A 4 -0.85 -9.83 -12.65
C PHE A 4 -2.13 -9.57 -11.84
N PHE A 5 -2.44 -8.29 -11.65
CA PHE A 5 -3.65 -7.87 -10.93
C PHE A 5 -4.84 -7.85 -11.89
N VAL A 6 -5.83 -8.71 -11.67
CA VAL A 6 -7.08 -8.68 -12.43
C VAL A 6 -7.77 -7.34 -12.17
N ASN A 7 -8.19 -6.66 -13.23
CA ASN A 7 -8.79 -5.32 -13.16
C ASN A 7 -7.91 -4.24 -12.50
N ASN A 8 -6.59 -4.45 -12.39
CA ASN A 8 -5.66 -3.53 -11.73
C ASN A 8 -5.96 -3.29 -10.24
N ILE A 9 -6.49 -4.31 -9.56
CA ILE A 9 -6.79 -4.29 -8.12
C ILE A 9 -5.95 -5.35 -7.43
N VAL A 10 -5.31 -4.99 -6.31
CA VAL A 10 -4.61 -5.96 -5.46
C VAL A 10 -5.64 -6.88 -4.80
N PRO A 11 -5.53 -8.22 -4.90
CA PRO A 11 -6.55 -9.12 -4.38
C PRO A 11 -6.56 -9.18 -2.86
N ASP A 12 -7.72 -9.45 -2.28
CA ASP A 12 -7.92 -9.62 -0.83
C ASP A 12 -7.06 -10.74 -0.25
N SER A 13 -6.64 -11.71 -1.06
CA SER A 13 -5.73 -12.78 -0.67
C SER A 13 -4.37 -12.27 -0.17
N LEU A 14 -4.00 -11.02 -0.47
CA LEU A 14 -2.82 -10.38 0.11
C LEU A 14 -2.91 -10.33 1.64
N SER A 15 -4.11 -10.23 2.21
CA SER A 15 -4.34 -10.26 3.66
C SER A 15 -3.87 -11.56 4.31
N ASN A 16 -3.71 -12.66 3.58
CA ASN A 16 -3.19 -13.91 4.13
C ASN A 16 -1.70 -13.83 4.49
N LEU A 17 -0.98 -12.82 4.02
CA LEU A 17 0.46 -12.63 4.30
C LEU A 17 0.67 -11.91 5.64
N GLN A 18 0.14 -12.46 6.74
CA GLN A 18 0.14 -11.81 8.07
C GLN A 18 1.56 -11.52 8.62
N GLU A 19 2.57 -12.21 8.10
CA GLU A 19 3.99 -12.02 8.43
C GLU A 19 4.73 -11.08 7.46
N LEU A 20 4.03 -10.39 6.56
CA LEU A 20 4.66 -9.50 5.60
C LEU A 20 5.16 -8.22 6.28
N HIS A 21 6.47 -7.98 6.20
CA HIS A 21 7.12 -6.78 6.73
C HIS A 21 7.36 -5.71 5.65
N THR A 22 7.54 -6.14 4.40
CA THR A 22 7.79 -5.25 3.26
C THR A 22 6.91 -5.63 2.08
N LEU A 23 6.20 -4.65 1.55
CA LEU A 23 5.43 -4.75 0.32
C LEU A 23 5.98 -3.74 -0.68
N SER A 24 6.47 -4.24 -1.81
CA SER A 24 6.97 -3.40 -2.90
C SER A 24 6.30 -3.76 -4.21
N MET A 25 5.71 -2.75 -4.85
CA MET A 25 5.11 -2.84 -6.16
C MET A 25 5.62 -1.67 -6.99
N THR A 26 6.28 -1.98 -8.09
CA THR A 26 6.92 -1.01 -8.97
C THR A 26 6.48 -1.27 -10.39
N ASN A 27 6.04 -0.23 -11.08
CA ASN A 27 5.64 -0.29 -12.49
C ASN A 27 4.53 -1.33 -12.75
N THR A 28 3.60 -1.43 -11.82
CA THR A 28 2.38 -2.25 -11.90
C THR A 28 1.18 -1.31 -12.00
N PRO A 29 0.29 -1.41 -13.02
CA PRO A 29 -0.76 -0.42 -13.27
C PRO A 29 -1.94 -0.46 -12.28
N ILE A 30 -1.68 -0.66 -10.98
CA ILE A 30 -2.64 -0.80 -9.88
C ILE A 30 -3.38 0.51 -9.66
N ARG A 31 -4.66 0.55 -10.02
CA ARG A 31 -5.49 1.75 -9.82
C ARG A 31 -6.07 1.84 -8.42
N LYS A 32 -6.25 0.69 -7.75
CA LYS A 32 -6.88 0.59 -6.44
C LYS A 32 -6.23 -0.51 -5.60
N MET A 33 -6.01 -0.18 -4.33
CA MET A 33 -5.66 -1.12 -3.27
C MET A 33 -6.94 -1.49 -2.50
N THR A 34 -7.03 -2.69 -1.95
CA THR A 34 -8.19 -3.13 -1.16
C THR A 34 -8.10 -2.67 0.30
N ASP A 35 -9.23 -2.67 1.00
CA ASP A 35 -9.28 -2.22 2.40
C ASP A 35 -8.62 -3.24 3.35
N GLU A 36 -8.50 -4.48 2.87
CA GLU A 36 -7.84 -5.62 3.49
C GLU A 36 -6.33 -5.41 3.66
N LEU A 37 -5.73 -4.44 2.96
CA LEU A 37 -4.34 -4.07 3.18
C LEU A 37 -4.07 -3.71 4.66
N GLY A 38 -5.05 -3.09 5.33
CA GLY A 38 -4.96 -2.75 6.75
C GLY A 38 -4.79 -3.95 7.68
N SER A 39 -5.07 -5.17 7.23
CA SER A 39 -4.85 -6.38 8.02
C SER A 39 -3.38 -6.74 8.21
N LEU A 40 -2.48 -6.19 7.37
CA LEU A 40 -1.05 -6.48 7.40
C LEU A 40 -0.35 -5.71 8.54
N ARG A 41 -0.76 -5.96 9.79
CA ARG A 41 -0.32 -5.17 10.96
C ARG A 41 1.19 -5.22 11.21
N LYS A 42 1.91 -6.21 10.65
CA LYS A 42 3.37 -6.32 10.72
C LYS A 42 4.12 -5.57 9.62
N LEU A 43 3.41 -4.95 8.68
CA LEU A 43 4.02 -4.22 7.58
C LEU A 43 4.73 -2.98 8.11
N GLN A 44 6.01 -2.86 7.76
CA GLN A 44 6.92 -1.77 8.15
C GLN A 44 7.25 -0.87 6.97
N SER A 45 7.33 -1.45 5.76
CA SER A 45 7.68 -0.72 4.54
C SER A 45 6.68 -0.98 3.42
N LEU A 46 6.13 0.10 2.86
CA LEU A 46 5.25 0.08 1.70
C LEU A 46 5.82 0.94 0.58
N THR A 47 6.16 0.31 -0.54
CA THR A 47 6.60 0.99 -1.76
C THR A 47 5.62 0.74 -2.88
N LEU A 48 5.01 1.80 -3.42
CA LEU A 48 4.12 1.79 -4.57
C LEU A 48 4.64 2.81 -5.59
N ASP A 49 5.60 2.42 -6.42
CA ASP A 49 6.20 3.30 -7.45
C ASP A 49 5.56 3.03 -8.81
N LYS A 50 5.23 4.09 -9.56
CA LYS A 50 4.63 3.99 -10.90
C LYS A 50 3.38 3.10 -10.92
N CYS A 51 2.52 3.23 -9.92
CA CYS A 51 1.31 2.40 -9.81
C CYS A 51 0.06 3.01 -10.45
N SER A 52 0.05 4.30 -10.82
CA SER A 52 -1.16 5.00 -11.30
C SER A 52 -2.27 5.12 -10.26
N LEU A 53 -1.93 5.10 -8.97
CA LEU A 53 -2.90 5.33 -7.89
C LEU A 53 -3.41 6.77 -7.92
N SER A 54 -4.74 6.93 -7.85
CA SER A 54 -5.39 8.25 -7.74
C SER A 54 -5.67 8.66 -6.29
N HIS A 55 -5.80 7.66 -5.41
CA HIS A 55 -6.05 7.83 -3.97
C HIS A 55 -5.28 6.76 -3.19
N LEU A 56 -4.95 7.05 -1.93
CA LEU A 56 -4.41 6.05 -1.02
C LEU A 56 -5.53 5.18 -0.44
N PRO A 57 -5.29 3.87 -0.20
CA PRO A 57 -6.20 3.07 0.60
C PRO A 57 -6.19 3.54 2.06
N ASN A 58 -7.12 3.03 2.86
CA ASN A 58 -7.06 3.24 4.30
C ASN A 58 -5.84 2.51 4.89
N LEU A 59 -4.82 3.28 5.27
CA LEU A 59 -3.60 2.76 5.90
C LEU A 59 -3.66 2.79 7.44
N SER A 60 -4.74 3.28 8.04
CA SER A 60 -4.77 3.60 9.48
C SER A 60 -4.54 2.41 10.41
N GLU A 61 -4.79 1.18 9.95
CA GLU A 61 -4.58 -0.05 10.71
C GLU A 61 -3.13 -0.58 10.62
N LEU A 62 -2.31 -0.02 9.73
CA LEU A 62 -0.89 -0.38 9.57
C LEU A 62 -0.02 0.31 10.61
N THR A 63 -0.30 0.02 11.89
CA THR A 63 0.30 0.73 13.03
C THR A 63 1.81 0.59 13.16
N ASN A 64 2.42 -0.41 12.51
CA ASN A 64 3.88 -0.61 12.48
C ASN A 64 4.55 -0.03 11.23
N LEU A 65 3.81 0.65 10.35
CA LEU A 65 4.34 1.19 9.12
C LEU A 65 5.23 2.40 9.41
N THR A 66 6.52 2.28 9.10
CA THR A 66 7.53 3.31 9.34
C THR A 66 7.93 4.04 8.07
N THR A 67 7.75 3.40 6.91
CA THR A 67 8.20 3.93 5.63
C THR A 67 7.13 3.74 4.55
N VAL A 68 6.77 4.85 3.89
CA VAL A 68 5.82 4.86 2.77
C VAL A 68 6.44 5.63 1.61
N THR A 69 6.56 4.96 0.46
CA THR A 69 7.14 5.52 -0.76
C THR A 69 6.13 5.39 -1.88
N LEU A 70 5.63 6.53 -2.39
CA LEU A 70 4.55 6.60 -3.38
C LEU A 70 4.89 7.40 -4.65
N PRO A 71 6.15 7.40 -5.15
CA PRO A 71 6.54 8.24 -6.27
C PRO A 71 5.82 7.82 -7.56
N ASN A 72 5.70 8.77 -8.48
CA ASN A 72 5.18 8.54 -9.82
C ASN A 72 3.76 7.93 -9.84
N ASN A 73 2.91 8.31 -8.88
CA ASN A 73 1.47 8.03 -8.90
C ASN A 73 0.68 9.26 -9.37
N GLN A 74 -0.64 9.13 -9.44
CA GLN A 74 -1.58 10.19 -9.82
C GLN A 74 -2.34 10.73 -8.60
N LEU A 75 -1.70 10.69 -7.43
CA LEU A 75 -2.30 11.13 -6.16
C LEU A 75 -2.53 12.64 -6.20
N SER A 76 -3.78 13.09 -6.18
CA SER A 76 -4.11 14.51 -6.08
C SER A 76 -4.07 15.03 -4.64
N LYS A 77 -4.15 14.12 -3.65
CA LYS A 77 -4.11 14.42 -2.22
C LYS A 77 -3.44 13.29 -1.46
N LEU A 78 -2.80 13.65 -0.35
CA LEU A 78 -2.18 12.70 0.58
C LEU A 78 -2.98 12.69 1.88
N GLU A 79 -4.00 11.84 1.93
CA GLU A 79 -4.90 11.67 3.09
C GLU A 79 -4.73 10.26 3.69
N GLY A 80 -5.20 10.04 4.92
CA GLY A 80 -5.17 8.71 5.57
C GLY A 80 -3.84 8.31 6.22
N LEU A 81 -2.81 9.17 6.17
CA LEU A 81 -1.52 8.96 6.84
C LEU A 81 -1.48 9.48 8.29
N THR A 82 -2.48 10.27 8.71
CA THR A 82 -2.47 10.99 10.00
C THR A 82 -2.49 10.08 11.23
N LYS A 83 -2.88 8.81 11.06
CA LYS A 83 -2.89 7.79 12.12
C LYS A 83 -1.63 6.92 12.16
N LEU A 84 -0.70 7.15 11.24
CA LEU A 84 0.55 6.40 11.16
C LEU A 84 1.64 7.12 11.96
N TYR A 85 1.53 7.05 13.28
CA TYR A 85 2.43 7.75 14.21
C TYR A 85 3.90 7.32 14.11
N SER A 86 4.16 6.14 13.54
CA SER A 86 5.50 5.59 13.36
C SER A 86 6.18 6.01 12.05
N LEU A 87 5.50 6.78 11.19
CA LEU A 87 6.10 7.25 9.94
C LEU A 87 7.27 8.20 10.23
N GLN A 88 8.42 7.85 9.67
CA GLN A 88 9.56 8.74 9.59
C GLN A 88 9.41 9.55 8.30
N LEU A 89 9.18 10.86 8.43
CA LEU A 89 9.10 11.82 7.31
C LEU A 89 10.49 12.25 6.85
#